data_AF-A0A178ANW3-F1
#
_entry.id   AF-A0A178ANW3-F1
#
_cell.length_a   1.000
_cell.length_b   1.000
_cell.length_c   1.000
_cell.angle_alpha   90.00
_cell.angle_beta   90.00
_cell.angle_gamma   90.00
#
_symmetry.space_group_name_H-M   'P 1'
#
loop_
_entity.id
_entity.type
_entity.pdbx_description
1 polymer ?
#
loop_
_entity_poly.entity_id
_entity_poly.type
_entity_poly.pdbx_seq_one_letter_code
_entity_poly.pdbx_strand_id
1 'polypeptide(L)'
;MTTYNPPTKGYKALNNHTESGNDGGKDYTCTLTRIQRFKLLEGKTVQIVDSKGDLIKAFPLTLFNAASTKKELVSDDKIALGSDPSIVQAKRLLALLLKIPNAGFVCDFPAVEDTRTDLEFHSVAEALGVGSFTQRIFHLYFKCVNSKVQTVANIEAIAAVRTPPGDKIYKQMAYHMAPALAVLPSCIFRDAVKRTATPTL
;
A
#
# COMPACT_ATOMS: atom_id res chain seq x y z
N MET A 1 8.89 -52.26 13.67
CA MET A 1 8.99 -51.58 12.37
C MET A 1 7.59 -51.43 11.82
N THR A 2 6.99 -50.24 11.92
CA THR A 2 5.66 -49.93 11.38
C THR A 2 5.83 -49.20 10.04
N THR A 3 5.36 -49.84 8.97
CA THR A 3 5.34 -49.29 7.61
C THR A 3 4.20 -48.28 7.49
N TYR A 4 4.56 -47.05 7.13
CA TYR A 4 3.61 -45.97 6.83
C TYR A 4 3.16 -46.08 5.37
N ASN A 5 1.88 -46.35 5.16
CA ASN A 5 1.23 -46.27 3.84
C ASN A 5 0.56 -44.89 3.71
N PRO A 6 1.01 -44.02 2.79
CA PRO A 6 0.33 -42.76 2.55
C PRO A 6 -0.98 -43.01 1.78
N PRO A 7 -2.07 -42.30 2.11
CA PRO A 7 -3.32 -42.43 1.38
C PRO A 7 -3.19 -41.80 0.00
N THR A 8 -3.29 -42.64 -1.03
CA THR A 8 -3.54 -42.27 -2.43
C THR A 8 -4.96 -41.72 -2.55
N LYS A 9 -5.13 -40.41 -2.36
CA LYS A 9 -6.32 -39.69 -2.83
C LYS A 9 -5.99 -38.97 -4.13
N GLY A 10 -6.74 -39.35 -5.16
CA GLY A 10 -6.54 -38.99 -6.55
C GLY A 10 -6.39 -37.49 -6.79
N TYR A 11 -5.45 -37.18 -7.67
CA TYR A 11 -5.35 -35.90 -8.35
C TYR A 11 -6.62 -35.67 -9.17
N LYS A 12 -7.57 -34.93 -8.61
CA LYS A 12 -8.54 -34.21 -9.43
C LYS A 12 -7.82 -33.02 -10.07
N ALA A 13 -7.85 -32.99 -11.38
CA ALA A 13 -7.36 -31.90 -12.20
C ALA A 13 -7.79 -30.54 -11.63
N LEU A 14 -6.83 -29.63 -11.54
CA LEU A 14 -6.98 -28.22 -11.15
C LEU A 14 -7.69 -27.43 -12.27
N ASN A 15 -8.86 -27.90 -12.69
CA ASN A 15 -9.78 -27.18 -13.54
C ASN A 15 -11.10 -27.06 -12.78
N ASN A 16 -11.14 -26.15 -11.81
CA ASN A 16 -12.37 -25.55 -11.34
C ASN A 16 -12.04 -24.09 -11.02
N HIS A 17 -12.10 -23.29 -12.09
CA HIS A 17 -12.62 -21.93 -12.03
C HIS A 17 -13.97 -22.00 -11.34
N THR A 18 -13.99 -21.85 -10.02
CA THR A 18 -15.16 -21.31 -9.33
C THR A 18 -14.90 -19.83 -9.19
N GLU A 19 -15.71 -19.07 -9.92
CA GLU A 19 -16.00 -17.66 -9.73
C GLU A 19 -16.38 -17.45 -8.25
N SER A 20 -15.39 -17.24 -7.39
CA SER A 20 -15.56 -16.61 -6.08
C SER A 20 -15.28 -15.13 -6.29
N GLY A 21 -16.32 -14.31 -6.13
CA GLY A 21 -16.24 -12.88 -6.37
C GLY A 21 -15.10 -12.24 -5.59
N ASN A 22 -14.34 -11.35 -6.24
CA ASN A 22 -13.48 -10.36 -5.60
C ASN A 22 -12.43 -10.82 -4.57
N ASP A 23 -12.07 -12.10 -4.50
CA ASP A 23 -10.96 -12.57 -3.64
C ASP A 23 -9.58 -12.25 -4.25
N GLY A 24 -9.31 -10.99 -4.59
CA GLY A 24 -7.96 -10.52 -4.90
C GLY A 24 -7.29 -10.02 -3.62
N GLY A 25 -6.07 -10.47 -3.34
CA GLY A 25 -5.28 -9.93 -2.23
C GLY A 25 -4.75 -10.95 -1.23
N LYS A 26 -4.39 -10.43 -0.05
CA LYS A 26 -3.91 -11.18 1.12
C LYS A 26 -4.77 -12.39 1.44
N ASP A 27 -6.10 -12.26 1.35
CA ASP A 27 -7.04 -13.32 1.71
C ASP A 27 -6.95 -14.54 0.80
N TYR A 28 -6.80 -14.34 -0.52
CA TYR A 28 -6.55 -15.45 -1.45
C TYR A 28 -5.29 -16.22 -1.07
N THR A 29 -4.19 -15.50 -0.81
CA THR A 29 -2.92 -16.15 -0.43
C THR A 29 -3.00 -16.87 0.92
N CYS A 30 -3.88 -16.46 1.84
CA CYS A 30 -4.13 -17.14 3.12
C CYS A 30 -4.79 -18.51 2.95
N THR A 31 -5.63 -18.69 1.93
CA THR A 31 -6.35 -19.96 1.69
C THR A 31 -5.46 -21.08 1.14
N LEU A 32 -4.26 -20.74 0.66
CA LEU A 32 -3.36 -21.69 0.01
C LEU A 32 -2.50 -22.47 1.02
N THR A 33 -2.41 -23.78 0.82
CA THR A 33 -1.44 -24.63 1.53
C THR A 33 0.00 -24.17 1.22
N ARG A 34 0.95 -24.55 2.09
CA ARG A 34 2.37 -24.23 1.87
C ARG A 34 2.88 -24.70 0.51
N ILE A 35 2.49 -25.91 0.08
CA ILE A 35 2.89 -26.47 -1.23
C ILE A 35 2.28 -25.67 -2.37
N GLN A 36 1.00 -25.30 -2.29
CA GLN A 36 0.35 -24.47 -3.31
C GLN A 36 0.97 -23.07 -3.40
N ARG A 37 1.42 -22.52 -2.27
CA ARG A 37 2.11 -21.23 -2.23
C ARG A 37 3.44 -21.25 -2.97
N PHE A 38 4.22 -22.32 -2.88
CA PHE A 38 5.47 -22.46 -3.66
C PHE A 38 5.24 -22.41 -5.17
N LYS A 39 4.12 -22.97 -5.66
CA LYS A 39 3.75 -22.92 -7.08
C LYS A 39 3.54 -21.49 -7.60
N LEU A 40 3.30 -20.50 -6.72
CA LEU A 40 3.19 -19.10 -7.12
C LEU A 40 4.52 -18.50 -7.62
N LEU A 41 5.65 -19.11 -7.27
CA LEU A 41 6.98 -18.68 -7.72
C LEU A 41 7.38 -19.29 -9.07
N GLU A 42 6.60 -20.24 -9.58
CA GLU A 42 6.91 -20.98 -10.80
C GLU A 42 6.27 -20.33 -12.03
N GLY A 43 6.85 -20.63 -13.20
CA GLY A 43 6.31 -20.23 -14.50
C GLY A 43 6.81 -18.87 -14.99
N LYS A 44 5.93 -18.18 -15.72
CA LYS A 44 6.25 -16.94 -16.43
C LYS A 44 6.53 -15.79 -15.46
N THR A 45 7.50 -14.96 -15.79
CA THR A 45 7.78 -13.69 -15.10
C THR A 45 7.28 -12.51 -15.93
N VAL A 46 6.90 -11.44 -15.23
CA VAL A 46 6.60 -10.13 -15.79
C VAL A 46 7.62 -9.11 -15.30
N GLN A 47 7.87 -8.10 -16.13
CA GLN A 47 8.77 -7.00 -15.81
C GLN A 47 7.99 -5.89 -15.13
N ILE A 48 8.35 -5.56 -13.89
CA ILE A 48 7.86 -4.35 -13.25
C ILE A 48 8.81 -3.23 -13.62
N VAL A 49 8.29 -2.20 -14.28
CA VAL A 49 9.06 -1.08 -14.83
C VAL A 49 8.59 0.23 -14.19
N ASP A 50 9.46 1.23 -14.16
CA ASP A 50 9.07 2.57 -13.74
C ASP A 50 8.39 3.36 -14.87
N SER A 51 8.02 4.60 -14.58
CA SER A 51 7.37 5.51 -15.55
C SER A 51 8.21 5.84 -16.78
N LYS A 52 9.52 5.60 -16.75
CA LYS A 52 10.44 5.79 -17.88
C LYS A 52 10.66 4.50 -18.68
N GLY A 53 10.10 3.39 -18.20
CA GLY A 53 10.31 2.05 -18.77
C GLY A 53 11.56 1.35 -18.23
N ASP A 54 12.24 1.91 -17.24
CA ASP A 54 13.41 1.28 -16.63
C ASP A 54 12.96 0.11 -15.75
N LEU A 55 13.69 -1.00 -15.84
CA LEU A 55 13.37 -2.21 -15.09
C LEU A 55 13.58 -1.99 -13.58
N ILE A 56 12.50 -2.11 -12.81
CA ILE A 56 12.55 -2.16 -11.34
C ILE A 56 12.90 -3.58 -10.88
N LYS A 57 12.16 -4.58 -11.38
CA LYS A 57 12.33 -6.00 -11.02
C LYS A 57 11.55 -6.93 -11.95
N ALA A 58 12.12 -8.11 -12.26
CA ALA A 58 11.33 -9.23 -12.77
C ALA A 58 10.57 -9.92 -11.63
N PHE A 59 9.30 -10.26 -11.86
CA PHE A 59 8.40 -10.76 -10.81
C PHE A 59 7.56 -11.94 -11.32
N PRO A 60 7.32 -13.00 -10.51
CA PRO A 60 6.48 -14.12 -10.95
C PRO A 60 5.05 -13.67 -11.23
N LEU A 61 4.55 -13.92 -12.45
CA LEU A 61 3.21 -13.51 -12.88
C LEU A 61 2.13 -14.18 -12.02
N THR A 62 2.31 -15.46 -11.72
CA THR A 62 1.37 -16.23 -10.88
C THR A 62 1.23 -15.61 -9.50
N LEU A 63 2.34 -15.22 -8.86
CA LEU A 63 2.33 -14.53 -7.58
C LEU A 63 1.66 -13.15 -7.69
N PHE A 64 1.95 -12.39 -8.75
CA PHE A 64 1.30 -11.09 -8.95
C PHE A 64 -0.22 -11.23 -9.10
N ASN A 65 -0.69 -12.15 -9.94
CA ASN A 65 -2.12 -12.39 -10.16
C ASN A 65 -2.85 -12.91 -8.92
N ALA A 66 -2.14 -13.62 -8.04
CA ALA A 66 -2.65 -14.08 -6.76
C ALA A 66 -2.74 -12.96 -5.73
N ALA A 67 -1.74 -12.08 -5.67
CA ALA A 67 -1.65 -11.02 -4.67
C ALA A 67 -2.37 -9.73 -5.07
N SER A 68 -2.48 -9.43 -6.37
CA SER A 68 -3.00 -8.17 -6.89
C SER A 68 -4.49 -8.27 -7.23
N THR A 69 -5.22 -7.22 -6.87
CA THR A 69 -6.59 -6.98 -7.33
C THR A 69 -6.65 -6.38 -8.73
N LYS A 70 -5.53 -5.86 -9.26
CA LYS A 70 -5.44 -5.13 -10.53
C LYS A 70 -4.72 -5.94 -11.60
N LYS A 71 -5.37 -7.00 -12.07
CA LYS A 71 -4.81 -7.95 -13.05
C LYS A 71 -4.63 -7.31 -14.44
N GLU A 72 -5.43 -6.30 -14.73
CA GLU A 72 -5.40 -5.49 -15.93
C GLU A 72 -4.12 -4.65 -16.10
N LEU A 73 -3.29 -4.53 -15.05
CA LEU A 73 -2.01 -3.83 -15.13
C LEU A 73 -0.96 -4.57 -15.97
N VAL A 74 -1.17 -5.87 -16.25
CA VAL A 74 -0.25 -6.66 -17.06
C VAL A 74 -0.52 -6.41 -18.53
N SER A 75 0.44 -5.78 -19.22
CA SER A 75 0.40 -5.51 -20.66
C SER A 75 1.77 -5.81 -21.26
N ASP A 76 1.80 -6.64 -22.32
CA ASP A 76 3.04 -7.05 -23.00
C ASP A 76 4.14 -7.54 -22.05
N ASP A 77 3.76 -8.36 -21.07
CA ASP A 77 4.64 -8.90 -20.03
C ASP A 77 5.29 -7.85 -19.13
N LYS A 78 4.71 -6.66 -19.09
CA LYS A 78 5.15 -5.54 -18.28
C LYS A 78 4.02 -5.05 -17.37
N ILE A 79 4.43 -4.52 -16.23
CA ILE A 79 3.58 -3.78 -15.29
C ILE A 79 4.28 -2.44 -15.09
N ALA A 80 3.67 -1.36 -15.58
CA ALA A 80 4.21 -0.02 -15.41
C ALA A 80 3.77 0.57 -14.07
N LEU A 81 4.73 0.96 -13.25
CA LEU A 81 4.48 1.80 -12.09
C LEU A 81 4.35 3.25 -12.57
N GLY A 82 3.30 3.95 -12.13
CA GLY A 82 3.10 5.37 -12.44
C GLY A 82 4.27 6.26 -11.97
N SER A 83 4.21 7.54 -12.29
CA SER A 83 5.25 8.53 -11.91
C SER A 83 5.31 8.81 -10.41
N ASP A 84 4.18 8.70 -9.72
CA ASP A 84 4.02 9.21 -8.36
C ASP A 84 4.54 8.24 -7.27
N PRO A 85 4.39 6.91 -7.41
CA PRO A 85 4.88 5.98 -6.38
C PRO A 85 6.41 5.87 -6.31
N SER A 86 6.94 5.80 -5.09
CA SER A 86 8.38 5.70 -4.81
C SER A 86 8.99 4.37 -5.30
N ILE A 87 10.01 4.45 -6.17
CA ILE A 87 10.72 3.26 -6.71
C ILE A 87 11.42 2.48 -5.58
N VAL A 88 11.95 3.18 -4.58
CA VAL A 88 12.59 2.54 -3.41
C VAL A 88 11.57 1.67 -2.66
N GLN A 89 10.37 2.22 -2.43
CA GLN A 89 9.30 1.47 -1.77
C GLN A 89 8.72 0.35 -2.66
N ALA A 90 8.72 0.53 -3.99
CA ALA A 90 8.39 -0.54 -4.93
C ALA A 90 9.34 -1.72 -4.78
N LYS A 91 10.66 -1.49 -4.77
CA LYS A 91 11.65 -2.55 -4.56
C LYS A 91 11.45 -3.27 -3.22
N ARG A 92 11.18 -2.51 -2.15
CA ARG A 92 10.88 -3.07 -0.81
C ARG A 92 9.63 -3.94 -0.83
N LEU A 93 8.54 -3.46 -1.41
CA LEU A 93 7.25 -4.18 -1.48
C LEU A 93 7.40 -5.49 -2.25
N LEU A 94 8.04 -5.45 -3.41
CA LEU A 94 8.26 -6.65 -4.23
C LEU A 94 9.15 -7.67 -3.52
N ALA A 95 10.17 -7.22 -2.76
CA ALA A 95 10.98 -8.10 -1.95
C ALA A 95 10.16 -8.78 -0.83
N LEU A 96 9.18 -8.07 -0.23
CA LEU A 96 8.29 -8.64 0.78
C LEU A 96 7.27 -9.61 0.18
N LEU A 97 6.69 -9.29 -0.97
CA LEU A 97 5.76 -10.19 -1.67
C LEU A 97 6.42 -11.53 -2.02
N LEU A 98 7.69 -11.53 -2.45
CA LEU A 98 8.44 -12.76 -2.73
C LEU A 98 8.69 -13.64 -1.51
N LYS A 99 8.53 -13.11 -0.29
CA LYS A 99 8.61 -13.91 0.95
C LYS A 99 7.30 -14.61 1.27
N ILE A 100 6.15 -14.16 0.72
CA ILE A 100 4.83 -14.75 1.00
C ILE A 100 4.82 -16.27 0.74
N PRO A 101 5.35 -16.78 -0.39
CA PRO A 101 5.31 -18.21 -0.65
C PRO A 101 6.06 -19.06 0.37
N ASN A 102 7.14 -18.51 0.93
CA ASN A 102 8.00 -19.20 1.90
C ASN A 102 7.49 -19.07 3.34
N ALA A 103 6.65 -18.08 3.62
CA ALA A 103 6.13 -17.84 4.95
C ALA A 103 5.09 -18.90 5.34
N GLY A 104 5.12 -19.37 6.59
CA GLY A 104 4.11 -20.29 7.12
C GLY A 104 2.70 -19.69 7.15
N PHE A 105 2.60 -18.36 7.14
CA PHE A 105 1.38 -17.57 7.22
C PHE A 105 1.53 -16.28 6.40
N VAL A 106 0.42 -15.68 5.99
CA VAL A 106 0.43 -14.39 5.31
C VAL A 106 0.10 -13.31 6.34
N CYS A 107 1.01 -12.36 6.55
CA CYS A 107 0.87 -11.28 7.53
C CYS A 107 0.80 -9.90 6.87
N ASP A 108 0.31 -8.92 7.62
CA ASP A 108 0.48 -7.52 7.23
C ASP A 108 1.97 -7.17 7.20
N PHE A 109 2.35 -6.36 6.24
CA PHE A 109 3.69 -5.82 6.17
C PHE A 109 3.86 -4.71 7.22
N PRO A 110 5.00 -4.71 7.92
CA PRO A 110 5.21 -3.79 9.03
C PRO A 110 5.41 -2.35 8.55
N ALA A 111 4.91 -1.41 9.35
CA ALA A 111 5.31 -0.01 9.34
C ALA A 111 6.79 0.12 9.72
N VAL A 112 7.46 1.17 9.25
CA VAL A 112 8.81 1.55 9.69
C VAL A 112 8.82 2.76 10.61
N GLU A 113 7.64 3.23 11.02
CA GLU A 113 7.46 4.36 11.95
C GLU A 113 7.93 5.71 11.40
N ASP A 114 8.14 5.78 10.08
CA ASP A 114 8.37 7.03 9.35
C ASP A 114 7.15 7.32 8.48
N THR A 115 6.45 8.42 8.81
CA THR A 115 5.17 8.80 8.19
C THR A 115 5.25 8.84 6.67
N ARG A 116 6.28 9.47 6.12
CA ARG A 116 6.44 9.59 4.68
C ARG A 116 6.68 8.23 4.04
N THR A 117 7.66 7.49 4.55
CA THR A 117 8.04 6.17 4.03
C THR A 117 6.88 5.19 4.05
N ASP A 118 6.13 5.17 5.14
CA ASP A 118 5.00 4.26 5.29
C ASP A 118 3.83 4.61 4.38
N LEU A 119 3.53 5.91 4.18
CA LEU A 119 2.53 6.35 3.21
C LEU A 119 2.97 6.10 1.77
N GLU A 120 4.23 6.35 1.42
CA GLU A 120 4.79 5.98 0.11
C GLU A 120 4.70 4.47 -0.12
N PHE A 121 5.00 3.66 0.89
CA PHE A 121 4.94 2.20 0.83
C PHE A 121 3.51 1.69 0.60
N HIS A 122 2.53 2.20 1.35
CA HIS A 122 1.13 1.89 1.09
C HIS A 122 0.68 2.38 -0.30
N SER A 123 1.15 3.54 -0.75
CA SER A 123 0.81 4.09 -2.06
C SER A 123 1.28 3.22 -3.22
N VAL A 124 2.48 2.67 -3.13
CA VAL A 124 2.98 1.67 -4.09
C VAL A 124 2.11 0.42 -4.05
N ALA A 125 1.73 -0.06 -2.86
CA ALA A 125 0.88 -1.24 -2.72
C ALA A 125 -0.49 -1.03 -3.39
N GLU A 126 -1.11 0.12 -3.19
CA GLU A 126 -2.35 0.51 -3.86
C GLU A 126 -2.18 0.63 -5.38
N ALA A 127 -1.07 1.22 -5.84
CA ALA A 127 -0.77 1.34 -7.27
C ALA A 127 -0.72 -0.04 -7.95
N LEU A 128 -0.09 -1.03 -7.30
CA LEU A 128 0.03 -2.40 -7.79
C LEU A 128 -1.16 -3.31 -7.43
N GLY A 129 -2.21 -2.80 -6.78
CA GLY A 129 -3.39 -3.59 -6.40
C GLY A 129 -3.15 -4.57 -5.24
N VAL A 130 -2.07 -4.40 -4.48
CA VAL A 130 -1.70 -5.25 -3.33
C VAL A 130 -1.89 -4.53 -1.98
N GLY A 131 -2.79 -3.54 -1.94
CA GLY A 131 -3.06 -2.70 -0.78
C GLY A 131 -3.43 -3.46 0.48
N SER A 132 -4.10 -4.61 0.34
CA SER A 132 -4.52 -5.48 1.46
C SER A 132 -3.37 -5.91 2.40
N PHE A 133 -2.14 -6.01 1.89
CA PHE A 133 -0.95 -6.33 2.70
C PHE A 133 -0.44 -5.16 3.56
N THR A 134 -0.89 -3.95 3.27
CA THR A 134 -0.41 -2.69 3.89
C THR A 134 -1.55 -1.90 4.54
N GLN A 135 -2.77 -2.44 4.54
CA GLN A 135 -3.97 -1.72 5.01
C GLN A 135 -3.84 -1.22 6.45
N ARG A 136 -3.17 -2.00 7.32
CA ARG A 136 -2.89 -1.60 8.70
C ARG A 136 -2.10 -0.30 8.79
N ILE A 137 -1.17 -0.06 7.86
CA ILE A 137 -0.36 1.16 7.80
C ILE A 137 -1.26 2.35 7.49
N PHE A 138 -2.10 2.25 6.45
CA PHE A 138 -3.05 3.32 6.13
C PHE A 138 -3.98 3.63 7.30
N HIS A 139 -4.55 2.60 7.94
CA HIS A 139 -5.42 2.77 9.10
C HIS A 139 -4.71 3.43 10.29
N LEU A 140 -3.45 3.11 10.53
CA LEU A 140 -2.64 3.74 11.58
C LEU A 140 -2.59 5.26 11.36
N TYR A 141 -2.19 5.71 10.17
CA TYR A 141 -2.06 7.13 9.88
C TYR A 141 -3.40 7.83 9.78
N PHE A 142 -4.43 7.18 9.23
CA PHE A 142 -5.79 7.71 9.20
C PHE A 142 -6.33 7.93 10.62
N LYS A 143 -6.08 7.01 11.55
CA LYS A 143 -6.43 7.17 12.97
C LYS A 143 -5.61 8.28 13.63
N CYS A 144 -4.30 8.35 13.35
CA CYS A 144 -3.43 9.37 13.93
C CYS A 144 -3.89 10.79 13.57
N VAL A 145 -4.22 11.06 12.29
CA VAL A 145 -4.70 12.39 11.86
C VAL A 145 -6.05 12.77 12.45
N ASN A 146 -6.87 11.79 12.85
CA ASN A 146 -8.19 12.00 13.46
C ASN A 146 -8.19 12.09 14.99
N SER A 147 -7.08 11.74 15.65
CA SER A 147 -7.05 11.63 17.12
C SER A 147 -6.13 12.64 17.79
N LYS A 148 -5.23 13.28 17.03
CA LYS A 148 -4.24 14.21 17.56
C LYS A 148 -4.00 15.37 16.60
N VAL A 149 -3.68 16.54 17.15
CA VAL A 149 -3.11 17.64 16.37
C VAL A 149 -1.75 17.18 15.81
N GLN A 150 -1.55 17.36 14.52
CA GLN A 150 -0.33 16.90 13.85
C GLN A 150 0.82 17.88 14.09
N THR A 151 2.03 17.33 14.27
CA THR A 151 3.26 18.12 14.32
C THR A 151 3.56 18.68 12.92
N VAL A 152 4.31 19.78 12.86
CA VAL A 152 4.75 20.37 11.58
C VAL A 152 5.47 19.33 10.72
N ALA A 153 6.39 18.56 11.31
CA ALA A 153 7.10 17.49 10.60
C ALA A 153 6.16 16.43 10.00
N ASN A 154 5.08 16.03 10.72
CA ASN A 154 4.10 15.09 10.18
C ASN A 154 3.26 15.72 9.05
N ILE A 155 2.90 17.00 9.17
CA ILE A 155 2.17 17.73 8.12
C ILE A 155 3.01 17.77 6.84
N GLU A 156 4.28 18.13 6.96
CA GLU A 156 5.23 18.18 5.84
C GLU A 156 5.43 16.78 5.22
N ALA A 157 5.60 15.76 6.05
CA ALA A 157 5.74 14.37 5.60
C ALA A 157 4.51 13.89 4.82
N ILE A 158 3.30 14.17 5.31
CA ILE A 158 2.04 13.82 4.63
C ILE A 158 1.88 14.62 3.34
N ALA A 159 2.14 15.93 3.37
CA ALA A 159 2.00 16.81 2.21
C ALA A 159 2.96 16.45 1.06
N ALA A 160 4.11 15.85 1.38
CA ALA A 160 5.09 15.39 0.40
C ALA A 160 4.63 14.16 -0.41
N VAL A 161 3.65 13.38 0.08
CA VAL A 161 3.19 12.15 -0.58
C VAL A 161 2.01 12.47 -1.51
N ARG A 162 2.31 12.77 -2.78
CA ARG A 162 1.35 13.17 -3.81
C ARG A 162 0.76 11.97 -4.57
N THR A 163 0.14 11.06 -3.84
CA THR A 163 -0.51 9.85 -4.38
C THR A 163 -1.97 9.81 -3.93
N PRO A 164 -2.85 9.02 -4.55
CA PRO A 164 -4.25 8.96 -4.12
C PRO A 164 -4.43 8.59 -2.62
N PRO A 165 -3.65 7.66 -2.03
CA PRO A 165 -3.71 7.43 -0.59
C PRO A 165 -3.14 8.57 0.25
N GLY A 166 -2.02 9.18 -0.17
CA GLY A 166 -1.44 10.34 0.51
C GLY A 166 -2.39 11.54 0.54
N ASP A 167 -3.02 11.85 -0.60
CA ASP A 167 -4.01 12.93 -0.73
C ASP A 167 -5.24 12.71 0.16
N LYS A 168 -5.68 11.45 0.33
CA LYS A 168 -6.77 11.11 1.26
C LYS A 168 -6.39 11.44 2.70
N ILE A 169 -5.19 11.06 3.13
CA ILE A 169 -4.69 11.36 4.49
C ILE A 169 -4.53 12.88 4.67
N TYR A 170 -3.96 13.57 3.68
CA TYR A 170 -3.79 15.02 3.71
C TYR A 170 -5.12 15.77 3.83
N LYS A 171 -6.13 15.40 3.02
CA LYS A 171 -7.47 15.98 3.09
C LYS A 171 -8.12 15.74 4.46
N GLN A 172 -7.99 14.53 4.99
CA GLN A 172 -8.53 14.20 6.32
C GLN A 172 -7.87 15.02 7.43
N MET A 173 -6.54 15.17 7.38
CA MET A 173 -5.79 16.01 8.29
C MET A 173 -6.24 17.49 8.21
N ALA A 174 -6.35 18.03 7.00
CA ALA A 174 -6.80 19.40 6.79
C ALA A 174 -8.22 19.63 7.34
N TYR A 175 -9.13 18.67 7.11
CA TYR A 175 -10.50 18.70 7.65
C TYR A 175 -10.51 18.71 9.19
N HIS A 176 -9.66 17.89 9.83
CA HIS A 176 -9.59 17.85 11.29
C HIS A 176 -8.94 19.12 11.89
N MET A 177 -8.04 19.78 11.17
CA MET A 177 -7.39 21.02 11.62
C MET A 177 -8.24 22.27 11.39
N ALA A 178 -9.12 22.29 10.38
CA ALA A 178 -9.92 23.46 10.03
C ALA A 178 -10.85 23.97 11.18
N PRO A 179 -11.54 23.11 11.96
CA PRO A 179 -12.32 23.54 13.12
C PRO A 179 -11.47 24.19 14.21
N ALA A 180 -10.22 23.74 14.40
CA ALA A 180 -9.31 24.32 15.40
C ALA A 180 -8.88 25.75 15.03
N LEU A 181 -8.83 26.10 13.74
CA LEU A 181 -8.55 27.45 13.26
C LEU A 181 -9.78 28.37 13.29
N ALA A 182 -10.99 27.81 13.19
CA ALA A 182 -12.25 28.57 13.30
C ALA A 182 -12.62 28.96 14.74
N VAL A 183 -11.96 28.38 15.76
CA VAL A 183 -12.17 28.67 17.18
C VAL A 183 -11.13 29.66 17.73
N LEU A 184 -10.23 30.20 16.90
CA LEU A 184 -9.42 31.35 17.33
C LEU A 184 -10.36 32.54 17.56
N PRO A 185 -10.45 33.07 18.79
CA PRO A 185 -11.38 34.13 19.08
C PRO A 185 -10.99 35.36 18.24
N SER A 186 -11.99 35.92 17.57
CA SER A 186 -11.92 37.09 16.67
C SER A 186 -11.33 38.36 17.30
N CYS A 187 -10.94 38.33 18.58
CA CYS A 187 -10.23 39.39 19.26
C CYS A 187 -8.74 39.51 18.86
N ILE A 188 -8.07 38.44 18.43
CA ILE A 188 -6.62 38.53 18.11
C ILE A 188 -6.39 39.16 16.72
N PHE A 189 -7.32 39.02 15.78
CA PHE A 189 -7.16 39.57 14.43
C PHE A 189 -7.46 41.07 14.32
N ARG A 190 -8.20 41.66 15.27
CA ARG A 190 -8.48 43.11 15.29
C ARG A 190 -7.30 43.95 15.75
N ASP A 191 -6.38 43.41 16.54
CA ASP A 191 -5.24 44.16 17.06
C ASP A 191 -4.05 44.19 16.09
N ALA A 192 -3.92 43.21 15.19
CA ALA A 192 -2.89 43.22 14.15
C ALA A 192 -3.19 44.23 13.02
N VAL A 193 -4.46 44.45 12.70
CA VAL A 193 -4.88 45.38 11.62
C VAL A 193 -4.89 46.85 12.08
N LYS A 194 -4.93 47.13 13.39
CA LYS A 194 -4.86 48.51 13.91
C LYS A 194 -3.45 49.08 14.02
N ARG A 195 -2.38 48.27 13.96
CA ARG A 195 -0.99 48.76 14.11
C ARG A 195 -0.32 49.20 12.80
N THR A 196 -0.95 49.05 11.65
CA THR A 196 -0.40 49.49 10.35
C THR A 196 -1.01 50.78 9.81
N ALA A 197 -1.97 51.39 10.51
CA ALA A 197 -2.49 52.72 10.18
C ALA A 197 -1.83 53.79 11.05
N THR A 198 -0.54 54.04 10.84
CA THR A 198 0.11 55.28 11.31
C THR A 198 0.00 56.29 10.16
N PRO A 199 -0.80 57.36 10.27
CA PRO A 199 -0.73 58.44 9.30
C PRO A 199 0.53 59.23 9.58
N THR A 200 1.48 59.17 8.65
CA THR A 200 2.60 60.12 8.61
C THR A 200 2.02 61.47 8.19
N LEU A 201 2.08 62.45 9.08
CA LEU A 201 1.97 63.88 8.78
C LEU A 201 3.34 64.51 9.05
#